data_AF-A0A1B6F161-F1
#
_entry.id   AF-A0A1B6F161-F1
#
_cell.length_a   1.000
_cell.length_b   1.000
_cell.length_c   1.000
_cell.angle_alpha   90.00
_cell.angle_beta   90.00
_cell.angle_gamma   90.00
#
_symmetry.space_group_name_H-M   'P 1'
#
loop_
_entity.id
_entity.type
_entity.pdbx_description
1 polymer ?
#
loop_
_entity_poly.entity_id
_entity_poly.type
_entity_poly.pdbx_seq_one_letter_code
_entity_poly.pdbx_strand_id
1 'polypeptide(L)'
;MPKKKTGQRKKAEKQKLRQKEIRAAKDHLEIAKFPCNAAMECERCHRKQKNRAFCYFCQSVQRLPQCAQCGKIKCMIKTGDCVIRHPGIFTTGLAMVGAICDFCEAWVCHGRRCLTSHACTCPLQDAVCAECERGVWDHGGRIFKCSFCDSFLCEDDQFEHQASCQVLESENFKCQSCNKLGQYSCLRCKTCYCEDHVRRKGFKYDKNKGIPCPKCGYETSQTKDLSMSTRSHKFGRQAQGGGGEDDDDDDYGGGASGYSYNGYAANSDEEDDDYEVSEEETDDDEEDDDEDEDDNDDSEHKD
;
A
#
# COMPACT_ATOMS: atom_id res chain seq x y z
N MET A 1 38.66 7.92 35.29
CA MET A 1 38.48 7.61 33.85
C MET A 1 37.29 6.68 33.67
N PRO A 2 36.34 6.97 32.76
CA PRO A 2 35.29 6.02 32.42
C PRO A 2 35.92 4.71 31.92
N LYS A 3 35.52 3.56 32.49
CA LYS A 3 36.07 2.26 32.09
C LYS A 3 35.87 2.05 30.58
N LYS A 4 36.93 1.65 29.87
CA LYS A 4 36.86 1.31 28.44
C LYS A 4 35.73 0.30 28.22
N LYS A 5 34.77 0.64 27.35
CA LYS A 5 33.66 -0.25 27.01
C LYS A 5 34.19 -1.54 26.38
N THR A 6 33.67 -2.69 26.83
CA THR A 6 33.99 -4.00 26.24
C THR A 6 33.55 -4.06 24.77
N GLY A 7 34.18 -4.93 23.98
CA GLY A 7 33.81 -5.11 22.57
C GLY A 7 32.33 -5.48 22.37
N GLN A 8 31.79 -6.32 23.26
CA GLN A 8 30.37 -6.67 23.30
C GLN A 8 29.48 -5.45 23.53
N ARG A 9 29.82 -4.59 24.50
CA ARG A 9 29.05 -3.36 24.79
C ARG A 9 29.08 -2.38 23.61
N LYS A 10 30.22 -2.26 22.92
CA LYS A 10 30.32 -1.44 21.69
C LYS A 10 29.45 -2.00 20.56
N LYS A 11 29.40 -3.33 20.38
CA LYS A 11 28.54 -3.97 19.37
C LYS A 11 27.06 -3.77 19.67
N ALA A 12 26.65 -3.94 20.93
CA ALA A 12 25.28 -3.72 21.36
C ALA A 12 24.83 -2.26 21.16
N GLU A 13 25.68 -1.28 21.50
CA GLU A 13 25.39 0.14 21.27
C GLU A 13 25.26 0.46 19.78
N LYS A 14 26.14 -0.08 18.93
CA LYS A 14 26.05 0.08 17.47
C LYS A 14 24.77 -0.55 16.90
N GLN A 15 24.39 -1.72 17.39
CA GLN A 15 23.14 -2.37 16.97
C GLN A 15 21.90 -1.56 17.40
N LYS A 16 21.91 -1.02 18.62
CA LYS A 16 20.83 -0.14 19.11
C LYS A 16 20.71 1.13 18.28
N LEU A 17 21.83 1.73 17.87
CA LEU A 17 21.83 2.89 16.97
C LEU A 17 21.21 2.53 15.61
N ARG A 18 21.67 1.43 15.00
CA ARG A 18 21.11 0.93 13.74
C ARG A 18 19.61 0.65 13.81
N GLN A 19 19.12 0.05 14.91
CA GLN A 19 17.69 -0.19 15.10
C GLN A 19 16.90 1.13 15.20
N LYS A 20 17.47 2.17 15.82
CA LYS A 20 16.84 3.50 15.84
C LYS A 20 16.78 4.12 14.45
N GLU A 21 17.85 4.00 13.66
CA GLU A 21 17.88 4.46 12.26
C GLU A 21 16.84 3.74 11.41
N ILE A 22 16.73 2.41 11.54
CA ILE A 22 15.71 1.61 10.85
C ILE A 22 14.30 2.08 11.24
N ARG A 23 14.04 2.32 12.53
CA ARG A 23 12.74 2.81 12.98
C ARG A 23 12.43 4.22 12.47
N ALA A 24 13.41 5.12 12.45
CA ALA A 24 13.21 6.47 11.92
C ALA A 24 12.99 6.47 10.40
N ALA A 25 13.62 5.54 9.68
CA ALA A 25 13.43 5.40 8.23
C ALA A 25 12.07 4.81 7.84
N LYS A 26 11.40 4.08 8.75
CA LYS A 26 10.11 3.42 8.47
C LYS A 26 8.97 4.39 8.14
N ASP A 27 8.99 5.57 8.74
CA ASP A 27 7.91 6.55 8.57
C ASP A 27 7.81 7.04 7.12
N HIS A 28 8.95 7.12 6.42
CA HIS A 28 9.03 7.53 5.01
C HIS A 28 9.01 6.36 4.01
N LEU A 29 8.69 5.13 4.44
CA LEU A 29 8.62 4.00 3.53
C LEU A 29 7.32 4.01 2.73
N GLU A 30 7.46 4.19 1.43
CA GLU A 30 6.41 3.97 0.43
C GLU A 30 6.18 2.47 0.24
N ILE A 31 5.15 1.94 0.91
CA ILE A 31 4.83 0.49 0.91
C ILE A 31 4.66 -0.06 -0.51
N ALA A 32 4.15 0.75 -1.44
CA ALA A 32 3.95 0.35 -2.84
C ALA A 32 5.23 -0.11 -3.56
N LYS A 33 6.40 0.40 -3.15
CA LYS A 33 7.70 0.05 -3.75
C LYS A 33 8.27 -1.28 -3.23
N PHE A 34 7.70 -1.85 -2.17
CA PHE A 34 8.24 -3.05 -1.56
C PHE A 34 7.72 -4.33 -2.23
N PRO A 35 8.59 -5.33 -2.51
CA PRO A 35 8.17 -6.57 -3.15
C PRO A 35 7.13 -7.37 -2.36
N CYS A 36 7.06 -7.21 -1.04
CA CYS A 36 6.03 -7.82 -0.19
C CYS A 36 4.63 -7.23 -0.42
N ASN A 37 4.52 -6.07 -1.08
CA ASN A 37 3.25 -5.43 -1.44
C ASN A 37 3.03 -5.34 -2.95
N ALA A 38 3.82 -6.08 -3.73
CA ALA A 38 3.60 -6.24 -5.16
C ALA A 38 2.22 -6.88 -5.40
N ALA A 39 1.58 -6.52 -6.51
CA ALA A 39 0.37 -7.20 -6.96
C ALA A 39 0.71 -8.62 -7.42
N MET A 40 -0.18 -9.56 -7.15
CA MET A 40 -0.10 -10.93 -7.65
C MET A 40 -1.50 -11.42 -8.01
N GLU A 41 -1.57 -12.40 -8.90
CA GLU A 41 -2.80 -13.12 -9.22
C GLU A 41 -2.67 -14.58 -8.80
N CYS A 42 -3.69 -15.11 -8.12
CA CYS A 42 -3.70 -16.50 -7.72
C CYS A 42 -3.97 -17.40 -8.93
N GLU A 43 -3.07 -18.34 -9.22
CA GLU A 43 -3.23 -19.29 -10.34
C GLU A 43 -4.42 -20.23 -10.18
N ARG A 44 -4.91 -20.45 -8.95
CA ARG A 44 -6.02 -21.38 -8.70
C ARG A 44 -7.39 -20.73 -8.79
N CYS A 45 -7.53 -19.50 -8.31
CA CYS A 45 -8.83 -18.81 -8.25
C CYS A 45 -8.90 -17.51 -9.06
N HIS A 46 -7.81 -17.13 -9.75
CA HIS A 46 -7.69 -15.96 -10.62
C HIS A 46 -8.03 -14.62 -9.95
N ARG A 47 -8.07 -14.59 -8.61
CA ARG A 47 -8.28 -13.36 -7.86
C ARG A 47 -6.97 -12.61 -7.68
N LYS A 48 -7.03 -11.30 -7.90
CA LYS A 48 -5.94 -10.37 -7.64
C LYS A 48 -5.80 -10.17 -6.13
N GLN A 49 -4.56 -10.20 -5.64
CA GLN A 49 -4.20 -9.99 -4.24
C GLN A 49 -2.80 -9.38 -4.15
N LYS A 50 -2.31 -9.12 -2.93
CA LYS A 50 -0.91 -8.73 -2.71
C LYS A 50 -0.03 -9.96 -2.56
N ASN A 51 1.28 -9.81 -2.81
CA ASN A 51 2.27 -10.88 -2.71
C ASN A 51 2.23 -11.56 -1.33
N ARG A 52 1.62 -12.74 -1.24
CA ARG A 52 1.45 -13.50 0.01
C ARG A 52 1.87 -14.94 -0.19
N ALA A 53 2.19 -15.59 0.92
CA ALA A 53 2.65 -16.96 0.94
C ALA A 53 1.55 -17.92 0.48
N PHE A 54 0.33 -17.61 0.93
CA PHE A 54 -0.89 -18.32 0.61
C PHE A 54 -1.88 -17.34 -0.01
N CYS A 55 -2.73 -17.84 -0.89
CA CYS A 55 -3.84 -17.04 -1.38
C CYS A 55 -4.82 -16.77 -0.25
N TYR A 56 -5.14 -15.51 -0.02
CA TYR A 56 -6.10 -15.10 0.99
C TYR A 56 -7.49 -15.73 0.77
N PHE A 57 -7.89 -15.91 -0.49
CA PHE A 57 -9.25 -16.37 -0.82
C PHE A 57 -9.42 -17.90 -0.79
N CYS A 58 -8.41 -18.65 -1.24
CA CYS A 58 -8.53 -20.11 -1.40
C CYS A 58 -7.39 -20.89 -0.72
N GLN A 59 -6.51 -20.21 0.00
CA GLN A 59 -5.39 -20.77 0.77
C GLN A 59 -4.37 -21.56 -0.07
N SER A 60 -4.46 -21.49 -1.41
CA SER A 60 -3.50 -22.16 -2.28
C SER A 60 -2.14 -21.48 -2.22
N VAL A 61 -1.08 -22.29 -2.27
CA VAL A 61 0.29 -21.82 -2.43
C VAL A 61 0.51 -21.35 -3.86
N GLN A 62 1.21 -20.23 -4.03
CA GLN A 62 1.57 -19.75 -5.36
C GLN A 62 2.67 -20.63 -5.98
N ARG A 63 2.48 -21.06 -7.24
CA ARG A 63 3.48 -21.86 -7.97
C ARG A 63 4.76 -21.07 -8.25
N LEU A 64 4.62 -19.80 -8.59
CA LEU A 64 5.73 -18.86 -8.79
C LEU A 64 5.78 -17.81 -7.67
N PRO A 65 6.32 -18.14 -6.48
CA PRO A 65 6.41 -17.20 -5.37
C PRO A 65 7.48 -16.14 -5.66
N GLN A 66 7.18 -14.90 -5.28
CA GLN A 66 8.11 -13.78 -5.36
C GLN A 66 8.68 -13.45 -3.98
N CYS A 67 10.00 -13.34 -3.86
CA CYS A 67 10.63 -12.95 -2.59
C CYS A 67 10.19 -11.55 -2.13
N ALA A 68 9.67 -11.47 -0.90
CA ALA A 68 9.19 -10.26 -0.25
C ALA A 68 10.27 -9.17 -0.03
N GLN A 69 11.55 -9.55 -0.01
CA GLN A 69 12.67 -8.62 0.20
C GLN A 69 13.34 -8.16 -1.11
N CYS A 70 13.60 -9.08 -2.03
CA CYS A 70 14.41 -8.79 -3.22
C CYS A 70 13.64 -8.88 -4.54
N GLY A 71 12.36 -9.27 -4.51
CA GLY A 71 11.51 -9.36 -5.70
C GLY A 71 11.88 -10.48 -6.67
N LYS A 72 12.88 -11.31 -6.37
CA LYS A 72 13.28 -12.41 -7.25
C LYS A 72 12.26 -13.54 -7.22
N ILE A 73 11.96 -14.08 -8.40
CA ILE A 73 11.11 -15.26 -8.65
C ILE A 73 11.97 -16.49 -9.04
N LYS A 74 13.29 -16.29 -9.23
CA LYS A 74 14.27 -17.36 -9.45
C LYS A 74 15.56 -17.09 -8.69
N CYS A 75 16.18 -18.14 -8.17
CA CYS A 75 17.50 -18.07 -7.55
C CYS A 75 18.59 -18.46 -8.55
N MET A 76 19.56 -17.57 -8.76
CA MET A 76 20.66 -17.78 -9.69
C MET A 76 21.88 -18.35 -8.97
N ILE A 77 22.49 -19.38 -9.56
CA ILE A 77 23.73 -20.02 -9.07
C ILE A 77 24.86 -19.02 -8.83
N LYS A 78 25.03 -18.06 -9.76
CA LYS A 78 26.14 -17.11 -9.73
C LYS A 78 26.00 -16.04 -8.63
N THR A 79 24.81 -15.87 -8.04
CA THR A 79 24.62 -14.94 -6.91
C THR A 79 24.87 -15.64 -5.58
N GLY A 80 26.14 -15.69 -5.15
CA GLY A 80 26.65 -16.42 -3.99
C GLY A 80 26.18 -15.98 -2.59
N ASP A 81 25.05 -15.29 -2.47
CA ASP A 81 24.45 -14.92 -1.17
C ASP A 81 23.39 -15.93 -0.69
N CYS A 82 23.14 -17.00 -1.45
CA CYS A 82 22.20 -18.04 -1.03
C CYS A 82 22.78 -18.90 0.10
N VAL A 83 22.00 -19.18 1.15
CA VAL A 83 22.42 -20.08 2.25
C VAL A 83 22.36 -21.56 1.85
N ILE A 84 21.65 -21.89 0.78
CA ILE A 84 21.57 -23.23 0.20
C ILE A 84 22.29 -23.22 -1.16
N ARG A 85 23.05 -24.28 -1.44
CA ARG A 85 23.71 -24.45 -2.74
C ARG A 85 22.70 -24.98 -3.76
N HIS A 86 22.59 -24.29 -4.89
CA HIS A 86 21.79 -24.74 -6.04
C HIS A 86 22.73 -25.38 -7.07
N PRO A 87 22.68 -26.71 -7.32
CA PRO A 87 23.54 -27.37 -8.29
C PRO A 87 22.95 -27.30 -9.69
N GLY A 88 23.69 -26.72 -10.65
CA GLY A 88 23.44 -26.82 -12.10
C GLY A 88 22.17 -26.20 -12.68
N ILE A 89 21.18 -25.79 -11.87
CA ILE A 89 19.88 -25.30 -12.34
C ILE A 89 19.44 -24.04 -11.58
N PHE A 90 18.74 -23.13 -12.28
CA PHE A 90 18.00 -22.04 -11.64
C PHE A 90 16.89 -22.59 -10.75
N THR A 91 16.94 -22.29 -9.47
CA THR A 91 15.92 -22.76 -8.53
C THR A 91 14.72 -21.83 -8.54
N THR A 92 13.53 -22.37 -8.79
CA THR A 92 12.25 -21.65 -8.87
C THR A 92 11.22 -22.29 -7.95
N GLY A 93 10.04 -21.67 -7.82
CA GLY A 93 8.94 -22.25 -7.06
C GLY A 93 9.23 -22.35 -5.56
N LEU A 94 8.77 -23.43 -4.93
CA LEU A 94 8.99 -23.67 -3.50
C LEU A 94 10.45 -23.98 -3.16
N ALA A 95 11.25 -24.45 -4.11
CA ALA A 95 12.64 -24.81 -3.84
C ALA A 95 13.55 -23.60 -3.52
N MET A 96 13.11 -22.37 -3.84
CA MET A 96 13.84 -21.13 -3.49
C MET A 96 13.33 -20.44 -2.22
N VAL A 97 12.25 -20.95 -1.62
CA VAL A 97 11.59 -20.39 -0.45
C VAL A 97 12.34 -20.80 0.82
N GLY A 98 12.78 -19.82 1.61
CA GLY A 98 13.53 -20.06 2.85
C GLY A 98 12.76 -19.79 4.13
N ALA A 99 11.82 -18.85 4.13
CA ALA A 99 11.01 -18.51 5.31
C ALA A 99 9.71 -17.79 4.91
N ILE A 100 8.71 -17.80 5.79
CA ILE A 100 7.58 -16.86 5.77
C ILE A 100 7.89 -15.74 6.76
N CYS A 101 7.57 -14.51 6.39
CA CYS A 101 7.61 -13.39 7.33
C CYS A 101 6.33 -13.34 8.17
N ASP A 102 6.45 -13.34 9.50
CA ASP A 102 5.28 -13.24 10.40
C ASP A 102 4.47 -11.94 10.24
N PHE A 103 5.11 -10.87 9.75
CA PHE A 103 4.46 -9.56 9.62
C PHE A 103 3.66 -9.41 8.32
N CYS A 104 4.29 -9.68 7.18
CA CYS A 104 3.65 -9.49 5.88
C CYS A 104 3.09 -10.78 5.28
N GLU A 105 3.29 -11.93 5.94
CA GLU A 105 2.83 -13.25 5.49
C GLU A 105 3.31 -13.58 4.06
N ALA A 106 4.44 -13.02 3.64
CA ALA A 106 5.02 -13.25 2.33
C ALA A 106 6.28 -14.09 2.43
N TRP A 107 6.57 -14.88 1.39
CA TRP A 107 7.76 -15.72 1.33
C TRP A 107 9.04 -14.88 1.18
N VAL A 108 10.11 -15.33 1.82
CA VAL A 108 11.46 -14.79 1.73
C VAL A 108 12.39 -15.88 1.18
N CYS A 109 13.21 -15.55 0.19
CA CYS A 109 14.12 -16.53 -0.41
C CYS A 109 15.31 -16.85 0.51
N HIS A 110 16.05 -17.91 0.16
CA HIS A 110 17.28 -18.34 0.84
C HIS A 110 18.45 -17.34 0.82
N GLY A 111 18.31 -16.15 0.24
CA GLY A 111 19.35 -15.13 0.30
C GLY A 111 19.65 -14.76 1.75
N ARG A 112 20.91 -14.86 2.18
CA ARG A 112 21.35 -14.54 3.55
C ARG A 112 20.97 -13.11 3.91
N ARG A 113 21.14 -12.15 2.99
CA ARG A 113 20.65 -10.79 3.18
C ARG A 113 19.13 -10.76 3.37
N CYS A 114 18.37 -11.54 2.59
CA CYS A 114 16.91 -11.54 2.67
C CYS A 114 16.41 -12.07 4.01
N LEU A 115 16.90 -13.24 4.44
CA LEU A 115 16.53 -13.87 5.70
C LEU A 115 16.93 -13.01 6.93
N THR A 116 18.11 -12.38 6.89
CA THR A 116 18.60 -11.60 8.04
C THR A 116 18.01 -10.19 8.15
N SER A 117 17.55 -9.60 7.04
CA SER A 117 17.08 -8.21 7.03
C SER A 117 15.57 -8.05 6.99
N HIS A 118 14.85 -8.95 6.31
CA HIS A 118 13.44 -8.70 5.95
C HIS A 118 12.56 -8.44 7.17
N ALA A 119 12.61 -9.29 8.19
CA ALA A 119 11.79 -9.12 9.39
C ALA A 119 12.09 -7.80 10.15
N CYS A 120 13.33 -7.31 10.10
CA CYS A 120 13.72 -6.07 10.77
C CYS A 120 13.25 -4.82 10.01
N THR A 121 13.14 -4.90 8.69
CA THR A 121 12.78 -3.78 7.81
C THR A 121 11.43 -3.99 7.12
N CYS A 122 10.61 -4.93 7.60
CA CYS A 122 9.35 -5.24 6.97
C CYS A 122 8.45 -3.99 7.04
N PRO A 123 7.93 -3.49 5.91
CA PRO A 123 7.09 -2.29 5.90
C PRO A 123 5.74 -2.52 6.58
N LEU A 124 5.33 -3.79 6.77
CA LEU A 124 4.06 -4.18 7.37
C LEU A 124 4.20 -4.66 8.84
N GLN A 125 5.34 -4.43 9.48
CA GLN A 125 5.58 -4.87 10.87
C GLN A 125 4.55 -4.30 11.86
N ASP A 126 4.13 -3.06 11.66
CA ASP A 126 3.22 -2.33 12.53
C ASP A 126 1.88 -2.03 11.83
N ALA A 127 1.56 -2.81 10.79
CA ALA A 127 0.40 -2.58 9.93
C ALA A 127 -0.88 -3.18 10.55
N VAL A 128 -1.70 -2.29 11.11
CA VAL A 128 -3.04 -2.57 11.60
C VAL A 128 -3.96 -1.48 11.03
N CYS A 129 -5.12 -1.86 10.49
CA CYS A 129 -6.06 -0.88 9.96
C CYS A 129 -6.52 0.05 11.09
N ALA A 130 -6.48 1.36 10.85
CA ALA A 130 -6.90 2.36 11.83
C ALA A 130 -8.41 2.36 12.09
N GLU A 131 -9.23 1.87 11.15
CA GLU A 131 -10.69 1.87 11.26
C GLU A 131 -11.25 0.54 11.77
N CYS A 132 -10.91 -0.58 11.11
CA CYS A 132 -11.43 -1.89 11.51
C CYS A 132 -10.53 -2.69 12.48
N GLU A 133 -9.39 -2.13 12.89
CA GLU A 133 -8.43 -2.73 13.87
C GLU A 133 -7.86 -4.11 13.47
N ARG A 134 -8.13 -4.56 12.25
CA ARG A 134 -7.66 -5.84 11.71
C ARG A 134 -6.25 -5.75 11.15
N GLY A 135 -5.53 -6.87 11.21
CA GLY A 135 -4.14 -6.98 10.79
C GLY A 135 -3.97 -7.37 9.32
N VAL A 136 -2.72 -7.47 8.86
CA VAL A 136 -2.36 -7.80 7.48
C VAL A 136 -2.99 -9.13 7.00
N TRP A 137 -3.04 -10.12 7.89
CA TRP A 137 -3.51 -11.47 7.63
C TRP A 137 -5.02 -11.49 7.31
N ASP A 138 -5.80 -10.64 7.98
CA ASP A 138 -7.25 -10.59 7.87
C ASP A 138 -7.77 -9.98 6.56
N HIS A 139 -6.89 -9.36 5.77
CA HIS A 139 -7.25 -8.68 4.52
C HIS A 139 -6.51 -9.22 3.29
N GLY A 140 -5.71 -10.27 3.45
CA GLY A 140 -4.84 -10.78 2.40
C GLY A 140 -3.76 -9.78 2.01
N GLY A 141 -3.38 -8.92 2.96
CA GLY A 141 -2.29 -7.99 2.75
C GLY A 141 -2.58 -6.69 2.05
N ARG A 142 -3.84 -6.40 1.75
CA ARG A 142 -4.28 -5.21 1.04
C ARG A 142 -4.37 -4.03 1.99
N ILE A 143 -3.19 -3.58 2.41
CA ILE A 143 -2.99 -2.46 3.34
C ILE A 143 -2.29 -1.31 2.61
N PHE A 144 -2.78 -0.11 2.84
CA PHE A 144 -2.33 1.15 2.28
C PHE A 144 -2.00 2.13 3.40
N LYS A 145 -1.27 3.21 3.08
CA LYS A 145 -1.05 4.34 4.00
C LYS A 145 -1.89 5.52 3.54
N CYS A 146 -2.54 6.20 4.49
CA CYS A 146 -3.19 7.47 4.22
C CYS A 146 -2.15 8.55 3.89
N SER A 147 -2.32 9.27 2.79
CA SER A 147 -1.44 10.38 2.38
C SER A 147 -1.45 11.58 3.33
N PHE A 148 -2.36 11.63 4.30
CA PHE A 148 -2.55 12.78 5.19
C PHE A 148 -2.13 12.51 6.64
N CYS A 149 -2.31 11.27 7.13
CA CYS A 149 -2.02 10.92 8.51
C CYS A 149 -1.03 9.76 8.67
N ASP A 150 -0.59 9.14 7.56
CA ASP A 150 0.30 7.97 7.49
C ASP A 150 -0.19 6.74 8.28
N SER A 151 -1.46 6.71 8.66
CA SER A 151 -2.08 5.54 9.27
C SER A 151 -2.30 4.44 8.23
N PHE A 152 -2.21 3.19 8.67
CA PHE A 152 -2.50 2.04 7.83
C PHE A 152 -4.01 1.85 7.67
N LEU A 153 -4.43 1.54 6.46
CA LEU A 153 -5.84 1.36 6.07
C LEU A 153 -5.97 0.12 5.21
N CYS A 154 -7.02 -0.67 5.41
CA CYS A 154 -7.33 -1.74 4.49
C CYS A 154 -7.95 -1.19 3.19
N GLU A 155 -8.02 -2.02 2.15
CA GLU A 155 -8.63 -1.65 0.87
C GLU A 155 -10.07 -1.14 1.01
N ASP A 156 -10.83 -1.70 1.95
CA ASP A 156 -12.24 -1.35 2.17
C ASP A 156 -12.36 0.04 2.84
N ASP A 157 -11.50 0.33 3.82
CA ASP A 157 -11.57 1.56 4.63
C ASP A 157 -10.79 2.74 4.02
N GLN A 158 -9.93 2.49 3.02
CA GLN A 158 -9.00 3.51 2.53
C GLN A 158 -9.70 4.75 1.97
N PHE A 159 -10.81 4.57 1.26
CA PHE A 159 -11.51 5.65 0.56
C PHE A 159 -12.30 6.51 1.54
N GLU A 160 -13.03 5.88 2.45
CA GLU A 160 -13.83 6.58 3.46
C GLU A 160 -12.92 7.37 4.42
N HIS A 161 -11.81 6.76 4.85
CA HIS A 161 -10.84 7.46 5.68
C HIS A 161 -10.16 8.60 4.92
N GLN A 162 -9.72 8.41 3.67
CA GLN A 162 -9.07 9.49 2.92
C GLN A 162 -10.01 10.67 2.65
N ALA A 163 -11.30 10.41 2.44
CA ALA A 163 -12.31 11.45 2.25
C ALA A 163 -12.52 12.30 3.51
N SER A 164 -12.47 11.72 4.70
CA SER A 164 -12.70 12.43 5.97
C SER A 164 -11.41 12.87 6.68
N CYS A 165 -10.25 12.31 6.35
CA CYS A 165 -9.04 12.47 7.16
C CYS A 165 -8.49 13.91 7.19
N GLN A 166 -8.72 14.74 6.18
CA GLN A 166 -8.30 16.14 6.24
C GLN A 166 -9.22 16.99 7.14
N VAL A 167 -10.41 16.49 7.46
CA VAL A 167 -11.39 17.17 8.30
C VAL A 167 -11.00 16.99 9.77
N LEU A 168 -11.01 18.09 10.50
CA LEU A 168 -10.89 18.09 11.96
C LEU A 168 -12.29 18.15 12.54
N GLU A 169 -12.68 17.13 13.30
CA GLU A 169 -14.00 17.09 13.96
C GLU A 169 -14.11 18.06 15.14
N SER A 170 -12.99 18.64 15.60
CA SER A 170 -13.01 19.59 16.71
C SER A 170 -13.60 20.95 16.26
N GLU A 171 -14.86 21.20 16.59
CA GLU A 171 -15.57 22.45 16.26
C GLU A 171 -14.87 23.72 16.79
N ASN A 172 -14.09 23.58 17.86
CA ASN A 172 -13.54 24.73 18.56
C ASN A 172 -12.14 25.14 18.09
N PHE A 173 -11.43 24.34 17.29
CA PHE A 173 -10.05 24.58 16.83
C PHE A 173 -9.10 25.08 17.92
N LYS A 174 -9.38 24.71 19.17
CA LYS A 174 -8.64 25.19 20.33
C LYS A 174 -7.35 24.40 20.49
N CYS A 175 -6.31 25.08 20.92
CA CYS A 175 -5.07 24.47 21.32
C CYS A 175 -5.32 23.53 22.50
N GLN A 176 -4.93 22.26 22.33
CA GLN A 176 -5.09 21.21 23.35
C GLN A 176 -4.50 21.60 24.72
N SER A 177 -3.49 22.47 24.75
CA SER A 177 -2.75 22.81 25.98
C SER A 177 -3.21 24.12 26.66
N CYS A 178 -3.79 25.08 25.93
CA CYS A 178 -4.13 26.40 26.52
C CYS A 178 -5.45 27.02 26.05
N ASN A 179 -6.30 26.27 25.35
CA ASN A 179 -7.61 26.70 24.90
C ASN A 179 -7.67 27.97 24.02
N LYS A 180 -6.52 28.57 23.66
CA LYS A 180 -6.40 29.60 22.62
C LYS A 180 -6.59 28.98 21.23
N LEU A 181 -6.85 29.78 20.20
CA LEU A 181 -6.96 29.29 18.82
C LEU A 181 -5.66 28.57 18.37
N GLY A 182 -5.80 27.38 17.80
CA GLY A 182 -4.70 26.56 17.31
C GLY A 182 -4.32 26.89 15.87
N GLN A 183 -3.07 27.31 15.65
CA GLN A 183 -2.53 27.65 14.33
C GLN A 183 -1.98 26.43 13.57
N TYR A 184 -1.61 25.38 14.31
CA TYR A 184 -1.05 24.15 13.78
C TYR A 184 -1.95 22.97 14.13
N SER A 185 -2.15 22.07 13.18
CA SER A 185 -3.03 20.91 13.33
C SER A 185 -2.30 19.62 12.96
N CYS A 186 -2.45 18.59 13.79
CA CYS A 186 -1.91 17.27 13.52
C CYS A 186 -3.00 16.36 12.96
N LEU A 187 -2.90 15.97 11.69
CA LEU A 187 -3.90 15.11 11.03
C LEU A 187 -3.91 13.67 11.55
N ARG A 188 -2.84 13.22 12.19
CA ARG A 188 -2.75 11.91 12.85
C ARG A 188 -3.38 11.87 14.24
N CYS A 189 -3.30 12.96 15.00
CA CYS A 189 -3.92 13.05 16.33
C CYS A 189 -5.30 13.71 16.30
N LYS A 190 -5.67 14.38 15.21
CA LYS A 190 -6.84 15.27 15.10
C LYS A 190 -6.87 16.35 16.20
N THR A 191 -5.69 16.90 16.55
CA THR A 191 -5.55 17.92 17.60
C THR A 191 -4.87 19.18 17.08
N CYS A 192 -5.31 20.35 17.56
CA CYS A 192 -4.74 21.64 17.25
C CYS A 192 -3.80 22.15 18.35
N TYR A 193 -2.81 22.96 17.98
CA TYR A 193 -1.83 23.59 18.86
C TYR A 193 -1.59 25.06 18.46
N CYS A 194 -1.37 25.94 19.44
CA CYS A 194 -0.86 27.29 19.19
C CYS A 194 0.66 27.23 18.95
N GLU A 195 1.24 28.33 18.45
CA GLU A 195 2.67 28.40 18.12
C GLU A 195 3.59 28.04 19.32
N ASP A 196 3.21 28.48 20.52
CA ASP A 196 3.96 28.19 21.75
C ASP A 196 3.91 26.72 22.16
N HIS A 197 2.80 26.03 21.91
CA HIS A 197 2.60 24.65 22.36
C HIS A 197 2.99 23.60 21.33
N VAL A 198 3.06 23.97 20.04
CA VAL A 198 3.60 23.08 19.01
C VAL A 198 5.13 23.05 19.06
N ARG A 199 5.77 24.17 19.43
CA ARG A 199 7.23 24.29 19.51
C ARG A 199 7.75 23.90 20.90
N ARG A 200 8.62 22.90 20.96
CA ARG A 200 9.39 22.56 22.16
C ARG A 200 10.48 23.60 22.40
N LYS A 201 10.52 24.19 23.60
CA LYS A 201 11.56 25.14 24.01
C LYS A 201 12.95 24.50 23.90
N GLY A 202 13.89 25.18 23.24
CA GLY A 202 15.28 24.73 23.09
C GLY A 202 15.57 23.80 21.90
N PHE A 203 14.57 23.49 21.06
CA PHE A 203 14.77 22.72 19.83
C PHE A 203 14.90 23.65 18.62
N LYS A 204 15.92 23.43 17.77
CA LYS A 204 16.06 24.16 16.50
C LYS A 204 15.18 23.48 15.44
N TYR A 205 14.25 24.24 14.88
CA TYR A 205 13.40 23.79 13.79
C TYR A 205 14.00 24.23 12.45
N ASP A 206 14.06 23.32 11.48
CA ASP A 206 14.45 23.64 10.12
C ASP A 206 13.34 24.47 9.45
N LYS A 207 13.69 25.57 8.79
CA LYS A 207 12.73 26.53 8.21
C LYS A 207 11.83 25.94 7.10
N ASN A 208 12.16 24.78 6.56
CA ASN A 208 11.44 24.14 5.44
C ASN A 208 10.78 22.79 5.81
N LYS A 209 10.84 22.36 7.07
CA LYS A 209 10.20 21.10 7.51
C LYS A 209 8.99 21.40 8.38
N GLY A 210 7.95 20.56 8.26
CA GLY A 210 6.77 20.65 9.12
C GLY A 210 7.16 20.55 10.59
N ILE A 211 6.48 21.30 11.46
CA ILE A 211 6.74 21.23 12.90
C ILE A 211 6.19 19.87 13.39
N PRO A 212 6.98 19.04 14.08
CA PRO A 212 6.50 17.77 14.62
C PRO A 212 5.50 17.98 15.76
N CYS A 213 4.42 17.22 15.72
CA CYS A 213 3.38 17.19 16.74
C CYS A 213 3.97 16.82 18.11
N PRO A 214 3.67 17.56 19.19
CA PRO A 214 4.18 17.26 20.52
C PRO A 214 3.82 15.85 21.03
N LYS A 215 2.66 15.33 20.64
CA LYS A 215 2.09 14.04 21.08
C LYS A 215 2.64 12.85 20.29
N CYS A 216 2.59 12.89 18.96
CA CYS A 216 2.97 11.75 18.11
C CYS A 216 4.23 11.96 17.25
N GLY A 217 4.79 13.16 17.22
CA GLY A 217 5.96 13.49 16.38
C GLY A 217 5.67 13.68 14.89
N TYR A 218 4.44 13.43 14.45
CA TYR A 218 4.02 13.60 13.05
C TYR A 218 4.02 15.07 12.62
N GLU A 219 4.35 15.36 11.36
CA GLU A 219 4.36 16.73 10.85
C GLU A 219 2.98 17.39 10.97
N THR A 220 2.94 18.59 11.52
CA THR A 220 1.72 19.39 11.62
C THR A 220 1.57 20.30 10.40
N SER A 221 0.35 20.42 9.91
CA SER A 221 -0.05 21.38 8.88
C SER A 221 -0.56 22.67 9.51
N GLN A 222 -0.52 23.80 8.80
CA GLN A 222 -1.17 25.01 9.29
C GLN A 222 -2.68 24.84 9.18
N THR A 223 -3.42 25.17 10.24
CA THR A 223 -4.88 24.95 10.30
C THR A 223 -5.63 25.69 9.20
N LYS A 224 -5.12 26.86 8.78
CA LYS A 224 -5.69 27.68 7.70
C LYS A 224 -5.54 27.06 6.30
N ASP A 225 -4.54 26.20 6.10
CA ASP A 225 -4.23 25.59 4.79
C ASP A 225 -5.05 24.31 4.57
N LEU A 226 -5.74 23.82 5.61
CA LEU A 226 -6.66 22.70 5.52
C LEU A 226 -7.99 23.21 4.96
N SER A 227 -8.49 22.60 3.90
CA SER A 227 -9.80 22.91 3.30
C SER A 227 -10.92 22.54 4.26
N MET A 228 -11.22 23.44 5.19
CA MET A 228 -12.30 23.28 6.16
C MET A 228 -13.64 23.56 5.48
N SER A 229 -14.18 22.57 4.76
CA SER A 229 -15.56 22.65 4.27
C SER A 229 -16.50 22.60 5.47
N THR A 230 -17.19 23.70 5.75
CA THR A 230 -18.32 23.76 6.68
C THR A 230 -19.58 23.08 6.12
N ARG A 231 -19.55 22.63 4.87
CA ARG A 231 -20.60 21.84 4.23
C ARG A 231 -20.17 20.38 4.25
N SER A 232 -20.70 19.62 5.22
CA SER A 232 -20.53 18.18 5.30
C SER A 232 -21.37 17.50 4.22
N HIS A 233 -20.78 17.19 3.07
CA HIS A 233 -21.40 16.26 2.14
C HIS A 233 -21.07 14.83 2.60
N LYS A 234 -22.04 14.15 3.22
CA LYS A 234 -21.92 12.71 3.49
C LYS A 234 -21.98 11.98 2.16
N PHE A 235 -20.82 11.58 1.65
CA PHE A 235 -20.74 10.65 0.53
C PHE A 235 -21.01 9.24 1.04
N GLY A 236 -22.28 8.96 1.34
CA GLY A 236 -22.80 7.61 1.48
C GLY A 236 -23.41 7.19 0.16
N ARG A 237 -23.32 5.89 -0.19
CA ARG A 237 -24.18 5.30 -1.23
C ARG A 237 -25.61 5.70 -0.90
N GLN A 238 -26.20 6.59 -1.70
CA GLN A 238 -27.58 7.00 -1.50
C GLN A 238 -28.44 5.73 -1.64
N ALA A 239 -28.88 5.20 -0.50
CA ALA A 239 -30.04 4.36 -0.46
C ALA A 239 -31.22 5.24 -0.89
N GLN A 240 -31.77 4.93 -2.05
CA GLN A 240 -33.01 5.51 -2.53
C GLN A 240 -34.11 5.16 -1.51
N GLY A 241 -34.60 6.14 -0.75
CA GLY A 241 -35.80 5.97 0.08
C GLY A 241 -35.98 6.94 1.26
N GLY A 242 -36.79 7.99 1.05
CA GLY A 242 -37.67 8.73 1.99
C GLY A 242 -37.04 9.44 3.21
N GLY A 243 -37.46 10.62 3.67
CA GLY A 243 -38.56 11.55 3.36
C GLY A 243 -38.64 12.62 4.49
N GLY A 244 -39.24 13.78 4.21
CA GLY A 244 -39.51 14.93 5.11
C GLY A 244 -38.60 16.14 4.84
N GLU A 245 -39.05 17.38 4.61
CA GLU A 245 -40.27 18.08 5.04
C GLU A 245 -40.74 19.11 3.99
N ASP A 246 -42.00 19.49 4.13
CA ASP A 246 -42.91 20.18 3.22
C ASP A 246 -42.61 21.67 2.96
N ASP A 247 -42.96 22.16 1.76
CA ASP A 247 -43.78 23.38 1.56
C ASP A 247 -44.21 23.52 0.07
N ASP A 248 -45.53 23.65 -0.09
CA ASP A 248 -46.31 24.34 -1.14
C ASP A 248 -46.18 23.95 -2.63
N ASP A 249 -47.20 23.25 -3.16
CA ASP A 249 -48.30 23.87 -3.94
C ASP A 249 -49.01 22.85 -4.87
N ASP A 250 -50.33 22.95 -4.83
CA ASP A 250 -51.40 22.29 -5.57
C ASP A 250 -51.12 21.86 -7.04
N ASP A 251 -51.54 20.64 -7.43
CA ASP A 251 -52.53 20.47 -8.51
C ASP A 251 -53.06 19.02 -8.65
N TYR A 252 -54.33 18.97 -9.02
CA TYR A 252 -55.25 17.90 -9.39
C TYR A 252 -54.74 16.48 -9.78
N GLY A 253 -55.46 15.48 -9.25
CA GLY A 253 -56.18 14.56 -10.12
C GLY A 253 -55.70 13.09 -10.23
N GLY A 254 -56.18 12.25 -9.32
CA GLY A 254 -56.86 10.98 -9.63
C GLY A 254 -56.10 9.79 -10.26
N GLY A 255 -56.17 8.64 -9.60
CA GLY A 255 -56.33 7.36 -10.30
C GLY A 255 -55.36 6.22 -9.98
N ALA A 256 -55.70 5.46 -8.93
CA ALA A 256 -55.71 4.00 -8.85
C ALA A 256 -54.50 3.14 -9.32
N SER A 257 -54.00 2.35 -8.35
CA SER A 257 -53.71 0.89 -8.40
C SER A 257 -52.77 0.39 -9.52
N GLY A 258 -51.62 -0.22 -9.26
CA GLY A 258 -51.40 -1.34 -8.35
C GLY A 258 -51.36 -2.66 -9.16
N TYR A 259 -50.19 -3.35 -9.15
CA TYR A 259 -49.97 -4.77 -9.52
C TYR A 259 -50.25 -5.09 -11.01
N SER A 260 -49.58 -5.99 -11.76
CA SER A 260 -48.57 -7.02 -11.56
C SER A 260 -48.22 -7.62 -12.95
N TYR A 261 -47.04 -8.22 -13.06
CA TYR A 261 -46.71 -9.43 -13.83
C TYR A 261 -46.90 -9.50 -15.38
N ASN A 262 -45.75 -9.57 -16.06
CA ASN A 262 -45.31 -10.61 -17.01
C ASN A 262 -46.20 -10.98 -18.22
N GLY A 263 -45.64 -10.91 -19.45
CA GLY A 263 -46.14 -11.72 -20.56
C GLY A 263 -45.84 -11.22 -21.98
N TYR A 264 -44.69 -11.63 -22.50
CA TYR A 264 -44.38 -12.02 -23.89
C TYR A 264 -45.50 -12.02 -24.96
N ALA A 265 -45.24 -11.33 -26.10
CA ALA A 265 -45.45 -11.75 -27.52
C ALA A 265 -45.53 -10.49 -28.42
N ALA A 266 -44.51 -10.20 -29.25
CA ALA A 266 -44.40 -10.55 -30.68
C ALA A 266 -45.33 -9.75 -31.63
N ASN A 267 -44.80 -8.82 -32.43
CA ASN A 267 -44.52 -8.97 -33.89
C ASN A 267 -44.18 -7.63 -34.59
N SER A 268 -43.33 -7.72 -35.63
CA SER A 268 -43.20 -6.89 -36.87
C SER A 268 -42.99 -5.38 -36.75
N ASP A 269 -42.18 -4.68 -37.57
CA ASP A 269 -41.46 -4.99 -38.82
C ASP A 269 -40.51 -3.80 -39.15
N GLU A 270 -39.45 -4.07 -39.94
CA GLU A 270 -38.71 -3.20 -40.90
C GLU A 270 -37.93 -1.96 -40.34
N GLU A 271 -36.71 -1.56 -40.75
CA GLU A 271 -35.89 -1.62 -41.98
C GLU A 271 -34.38 -1.68 -41.54
N ASP A 272 -33.53 -2.56 -42.09
CA ASP A 272 -32.64 -2.41 -43.27
C ASP A 272 -31.41 -1.49 -43.05
N ASP A 273 -30.20 -2.09 -43.00
CA ASP A 273 -28.95 -1.56 -43.57
C ASP A 273 -27.82 -2.59 -43.43
N ASP A 274 -27.46 -3.14 -44.59
CA ASP A 274 -26.49 -4.17 -44.90
C ASP A 274 -25.10 -3.58 -45.19
N TYR A 275 -24.04 -4.07 -44.54
CA TYR A 275 -22.66 -3.96 -45.04
C TYR A 275 -21.85 -5.23 -44.70
N GLU A 276 -21.50 -5.97 -45.76
CA GLU A 276 -20.67 -7.18 -45.74
C GLU A 276 -19.15 -6.92 -45.48
N VAL A 277 -18.58 -7.77 -44.61
CA VAL A 277 -17.31 -8.55 -44.68
C VAL A 277 -16.01 -7.92 -45.23
N SER A 278 -14.92 -7.98 -44.43
CA SER A 278 -13.66 -8.59 -44.88
C SER A 278 -12.88 -9.23 -43.73
N GLU A 279 -12.65 -10.54 -43.87
CA GLU A 279 -11.74 -11.36 -43.06
C GLU A 279 -10.36 -11.29 -43.71
N GLU A 280 -9.32 -10.90 -42.95
CA GLU A 280 -7.94 -11.02 -43.42
C GLU A 280 -7.09 -11.72 -42.36
N GLU A 281 -6.97 -13.04 -42.56
CA GLU A 281 -5.94 -13.93 -42.05
C GLU A 281 -4.59 -13.56 -42.69
N THR A 282 -3.52 -13.45 -41.90
CA THR A 282 -2.14 -13.54 -42.41
C THR A 282 -1.30 -14.36 -41.43
N ASP A 283 -1.10 -15.62 -41.83
CA ASP A 283 0.04 -16.47 -41.49
C ASP A 283 1.34 -15.84 -42.01
N ASP A 284 2.42 -15.90 -41.24
CA ASP A 284 3.76 -16.06 -41.80
C ASP A 284 4.67 -16.73 -40.75
N ASP A 285 5.03 -17.97 -41.08
CA ASP A 285 5.92 -18.87 -40.34
C ASP A 285 7.40 -18.53 -40.56
N GLU A 286 8.17 -18.77 -39.49
CA GLU A 286 9.58 -19.17 -39.32
C GLU A 286 10.63 -18.96 -40.44
N GLU A 287 11.82 -18.47 -40.06
CA GLU A 287 13.09 -19.20 -40.26
C GLU A 287 14.23 -18.66 -39.37
N ASP A 288 15.02 -19.62 -38.89
CA ASP A 288 16.14 -19.59 -37.95
C ASP A 288 17.46 -19.48 -38.74
N ASP A 289 18.47 -18.75 -38.26
CA ASP A 289 19.86 -19.00 -38.64
C ASP A 289 20.84 -18.36 -37.64
N ASP A 290 21.45 -19.24 -36.85
CA ASP A 290 22.67 -19.05 -36.05
C ASP A 290 23.89 -19.01 -36.99
N GLU A 291 24.75 -17.99 -36.87
CA GLU A 291 26.20 -18.15 -37.17
C GLU A 291 27.06 -17.39 -36.14
N ASP A 292 27.74 -18.19 -35.31
CA ASP A 292 28.93 -17.84 -34.54
C ASP A 292 30.12 -17.61 -35.48
N GLU A 293 30.87 -16.51 -35.34
CA GLU A 293 32.32 -16.51 -35.62
C GLU A 293 33.08 -15.69 -34.57
N ASP A 294 33.86 -16.42 -33.77
CA ASP A 294 35.04 -15.96 -33.04
C ASP A 294 36.07 -15.33 -34.00
N ASP A 295 36.72 -14.25 -33.59
CA ASP A 295 38.16 -14.13 -33.84
C ASP A 295 38.88 -13.32 -32.77
N ASN A 296 39.82 -14.02 -32.11
CA ASN A 296 40.93 -13.47 -31.36
C ASN A 296 41.94 -12.87 -32.36
N ASP A 297 42.54 -11.72 -32.05
CA ASP A 297 44.01 -11.70 -31.92
C ASP A 297 44.51 -10.52 -31.08
N ASP A 298 45.55 -10.86 -30.34
CA ASP A 298 46.38 -10.17 -29.37
C ASP A 298 47.38 -9.21 -30.05
N SER A 299 47.83 -8.18 -29.33
CA SER A 299 49.26 -7.81 -29.28
C SER A 299 49.46 -6.52 -28.46
N GLU A 300 49.96 -6.73 -27.25
CA GLU A 300 51.03 -6.01 -26.57
C GLU A 300 51.49 -4.63 -27.09
N HIS A 301 51.58 -3.65 -26.18
CA HIS A 301 52.85 -2.93 -26.01
C HIS A 301 53.02 -2.45 -24.56
N LYS A 302 53.98 -3.07 -23.86
CA LYS A 302 54.70 -2.47 -22.73
C LYS A 302 55.79 -1.57 -23.31
N ASP A 303 55.92 -0.37 -22.76
CA ASP A 303 57.19 0.19 -22.27
C ASP A 303 56.87 1.34 -21.30
#